data_AF-A0A9X6IUX5-F1
#
_entry.id   AF-A0A9X6IUX5-F1
#
_cell.length_a   1.000
_cell.length_b   1.000
_cell.length_c   1.000
_cell.angle_alpha   90.00
_cell.angle_beta   90.00
_cell.angle_gamma   90.00
#
_symmetry.space_group_name_H-M   'P 1'
#
loop_
_entity.id
_entity.type
_entity.pdbx_description
1 polymer ?
#
loop_
_entity_poly.entity_id
_entity_poly.type
_entity_poly.pdbx_seq_one_letter_code
_entity_poly.pdbx_strand_id
1 'polypeptide(L)'
;MSKKELDIFDYLLEENKQSEKNGAETINSLDEGTILAIQKMEEQKRASEENRASRLKEPNRSKQQQASKKEQKDNKQKPDNDAIIRDYKLWKLNNETVVKYWGNTHALIEYFSEEEILNNGKPDFMEISGEKLRERMENSGYDELVKGHVIMGYIKDKNIITVSIDMKKKGNSTKITPFFPIPQYILQTFIEHAKFYATKELELHAEVYLDQNGCYEIVFPKQKVNKYWVKPETDILMQMEKRLVLQIHSHHNMSEIPSVLDNQNEVVPNIIYVIVGRLHRYFPSIHARIYKDELHQQVDLTKVFASPFNVNGPLEQVEVVESAIHEVDEI
;
A
#
# COMPACT_ATOMS: atom_id res chain seq x y z
N MET A 1 13.17 31.37 -4.47
CA MET A 1 11.72 31.55 -4.26
C MET A 1 11.42 33.02 -4.42
N SER A 2 10.47 33.36 -5.29
CA SER A 2 10.15 34.76 -5.56
C SER A 2 9.23 35.30 -4.47
N LYS A 3 9.29 36.62 -4.21
CA LYS A 3 8.48 37.31 -3.19
C LYS A 3 6.97 37.03 -3.25
N LYS A 4 6.44 36.52 -4.38
CA LYS A 4 5.02 36.17 -4.57
C LYS A 4 4.62 34.81 -3.99
N GLU A 5 5.57 33.89 -3.76
CA GLU A 5 5.28 32.58 -3.15
C GLU A 5 5.10 32.69 -1.62
N LEU A 6 5.62 33.76 -1.00
CA LEU A 6 5.50 34.02 0.43
C LEU A 6 4.10 34.52 0.83
N ASP A 7 3.46 35.38 0.03
CA ASP A 7 2.12 35.92 0.33
C ASP A 7 1.01 34.86 0.37
N ILE A 8 1.13 33.79 -0.43
CA ILE A 8 0.12 32.72 -0.50
C ILE A 8 0.23 31.79 0.72
N PHE A 9 1.45 31.60 1.23
CA PHE A 9 1.69 30.76 2.41
C PHE A 9 1.17 31.42 3.69
N ASP A 10 1.27 32.74 3.81
CA ASP A 10 0.75 33.47 4.97
C ASP A 10 -0.80 33.48 4.98
N TYR A 11 -1.44 33.57 3.81
CA TYR A 11 -2.91 33.47 3.68
C TYR A 11 -3.46 32.09 4.13
N LEU A 12 -2.79 31.00 3.74
CA LEU A 12 -3.16 29.63 4.12
C LEU A 12 -2.89 29.32 5.60
N LEU A 13 -1.97 30.04 6.24
CA LEU A 13 -1.71 29.94 7.68
C LEU A 13 -2.76 30.68 8.51
N GLU A 14 -3.32 31.78 8.01
CA GLU A 14 -4.38 32.53 8.70
C GLU A 14 -5.74 31.80 8.64
N GLU A 15 -6.12 31.19 7.50
CA GLU A 15 -7.36 30.40 7.41
C GLU A 15 -7.36 29.17 8.32
N ASN A 16 -6.21 28.51 8.52
CA ASN A 16 -6.08 27.39 9.45
C ASN A 16 -6.18 27.81 10.92
N LYS A 17 -5.78 29.04 11.27
CA LYS A 17 -5.97 29.60 12.63
C LYS A 17 -7.42 30.04 12.88
N GLN A 18 -8.17 30.38 11.82
CA GLN A 18 -9.58 30.71 11.91
C GLN A 18 -10.47 29.45 12.03
N SER A 19 -10.11 28.36 11.36
CA SER A 19 -10.87 27.10 11.37
C SER A 19 -10.72 26.30 12.68
N GLU A 20 -9.62 26.48 13.43
CA GLU A 20 -9.46 25.89 14.77
C GLU A 20 -10.32 26.58 15.86
N LYS A 21 -10.93 27.73 15.58
CA LYS A 21 -11.75 28.48 16.57
C LYS A 21 -13.26 28.25 16.47
N ASN A 22 -13.78 27.72 15.37
CA ASN A 22 -15.22 27.54 15.20
C ASN A 22 -15.52 26.06 14.98
N GLY A 23 -16.01 25.41 16.03
CA GLY A 23 -16.55 24.06 15.95
C GLY A 23 -17.76 24.01 15.01
N ALA A 24 -17.82 22.90 14.27
CA ALA A 24 -18.98 22.32 13.60
C ALA A 24 -19.95 23.28 12.89
N GLU A 25 -19.89 23.31 11.55
CA GLU A 25 -21.11 23.32 10.72
C GLU A 25 -20.77 22.97 9.26
N THR A 26 -21.63 22.12 8.67
CA THR A 26 -21.51 21.61 7.30
C THR A 26 -22.26 22.56 6.37
N ILE A 27 -21.60 23.24 5.40
CA ILE A 27 -22.31 23.84 4.26
C ILE A 27 -21.49 23.69 2.96
N ASN A 28 -22.09 22.98 2.01
CA ASN A 28 -21.70 22.88 0.61
C ASN A 28 -21.91 24.22 -0.12
N SER A 29 -20.82 24.90 -0.45
CA SER A 29 -20.68 25.71 -1.68
C SER A 29 -19.23 26.14 -1.80
N LEU A 30 -18.53 25.66 -2.83
CA LEU A 30 -17.18 26.16 -3.15
C LEU A 30 -17.30 27.64 -3.51
N ASP A 31 -16.61 28.51 -2.77
CA ASP A 31 -16.64 29.94 -3.03
C ASP A 31 -15.93 30.26 -4.38
N GLU A 32 -16.31 31.38 -5.01
CA GLU A 32 -15.81 31.79 -6.33
C GLU A 32 -14.27 31.93 -6.37
N GLY A 33 -13.63 32.28 -5.25
CA GLY A 33 -12.18 32.33 -5.10
C GLY A 33 -11.52 30.96 -5.21
N THR A 34 -12.13 29.93 -4.62
CA THR A 34 -11.67 28.54 -4.74
C THR A 34 -11.79 28.03 -6.19
N ILE A 35 -12.88 28.39 -6.89
CA ILE A 35 -13.08 28.05 -8.31
C ILE A 35 -12.03 28.74 -9.20
N LEU A 36 -11.73 30.02 -8.94
CA LEU A 36 -10.73 30.78 -9.69
C LEU A 36 -9.30 30.25 -9.46
N ALA A 37 -9.00 29.75 -8.25
CA ALA A 37 -7.73 29.12 -7.92
C ALA A 37 -7.53 27.78 -8.64
N ILE A 38 -8.58 26.96 -8.74
CA ILE A 38 -8.57 25.69 -9.48
C ILE A 38 -8.35 25.93 -10.97
N GLN A 39 -9.03 26.92 -11.56
CA GLN A 39 -8.86 27.28 -12.97
C GLN A 39 -7.44 27.75 -13.29
N LYS A 40 -6.84 28.58 -12.43
CA LYS A 40 -5.43 29.00 -12.58
C LYS A 40 -4.44 27.84 -12.43
N MET A 41 -4.73 26.87 -11.55
CA MET A 41 -3.92 25.65 -11.41
C MET A 41 -3.98 24.77 -12.66
N GLU A 42 -5.16 24.59 -13.26
CA GLU A 42 -5.30 23.80 -14.50
C GLU A 42 -4.61 24.46 -15.70
N GLU A 43 -4.65 25.80 -15.79
CA GLU A 43 -3.99 26.56 -16.84
C GLU A 43 -2.46 26.46 -16.75
N GLN A 44 -1.90 26.55 -15.53
CA GLN A 44 -0.46 26.35 -15.28
C GLN A 44 -0.02 24.91 -15.55
N LYS A 45 -0.88 23.92 -15.26
CA LYS A 45 -0.60 22.51 -15.51
C LYS A 45 -0.54 22.22 -17.01
N ARG A 46 -1.50 22.73 -17.79
CA ARG A 46 -1.50 22.65 -19.27
C ARG A 46 -0.27 23.32 -19.89
N ALA A 47 0.10 24.51 -19.41
CA ALA A 47 1.31 25.20 -19.87
C ALA A 47 2.61 24.43 -19.54
N SER A 48 2.64 23.66 -18.44
CA SER A 48 3.79 22.82 -18.09
C SER A 48 3.88 21.55 -18.94
N GLU A 49 2.73 20.98 -19.32
CA GLU A 49 2.64 19.77 -20.13
C GLU A 49 2.98 20.06 -21.60
N GLU A 50 2.56 21.22 -22.14
CA GLU A 50 2.98 21.68 -23.47
C GLU A 50 4.49 21.95 -23.54
N ASN A 51 5.09 22.53 -22.49
CA ASN A 51 6.54 22.72 -22.38
C ASN A 51 7.31 21.40 -22.22
N ARG A 52 6.69 20.36 -21.68
CA ARG A 52 7.28 19.03 -21.56
C ARG A 52 7.20 18.24 -22.87
N ALA A 53 6.10 18.40 -23.62
CA ALA A 53 5.94 17.81 -24.94
C ALA A 53 6.87 18.43 -25.99
N SER A 54 7.19 19.73 -25.88
CA SER A 54 8.14 20.40 -26.79
C SER A 54 9.60 19.99 -26.54
N ARG A 55 9.98 19.62 -25.32
CA ARG A 55 11.34 19.14 -24.96
C ARG A 55 11.65 17.69 -25.37
N LEU A 56 10.64 16.90 -25.75
CA LEU A 56 10.79 15.49 -26.15
C LEU A 56 11.02 15.30 -27.67
N LYS A 57 11.14 16.38 -28.45
CA LYS A 57 11.31 16.33 -29.92
C LYS A 57 12.72 16.59 -30.45
N GLU A 58 13.75 16.64 -29.60
CA GLU A 58 15.15 16.81 -30.06
C GLU A 58 15.95 15.49 -29.98
N PRO A 59 16.65 15.07 -31.05
CA PRO A 59 17.43 13.83 -31.04
C PRO A 59 18.89 14.02 -30.59
N ASN A 60 19.30 13.17 -29.63
CA ASN A 60 20.63 12.59 -29.36
C ASN A 60 21.92 13.43 -29.49
N ARG A 61 22.65 13.53 -28.37
CA ARG A 61 24.12 13.45 -28.20
C ARG A 61 24.36 13.20 -26.70
N SER A 62 25.21 12.30 -26.19
CA SER A 62 26.30 11.53 -26.75
C SER A 62 26.75 10.49 -25.71
N LYS A 63 27.21 9.34 -26.21
CA LYS A 63 27.97 8.31 -25.50
C LYS A 63 29.23 8.91 -24.87
N GLN A 64 29.47 8.68 -23.58
CA GLN A 64 30.78 8.30 -23.01
C GLN A 64 30.63 8.04 -21.50
N GLN A 65 31.46 7.13 -20.98
CA GLN A 65 31.56 6.66 -19.59
C GLN A 65 30.75 5.41 -19.21
N GLN A 66 30.88 4.37 -20.03
CA GLN A 66 31.13 3.03 -19.51
C GLN A 66 32.63 2.75 -19.63
N ALA A 67 33.35 2.72 -18.50
CA ALA A 67 34.57 1.93 -18.28
C ALA A 67 35.22 2.30 -16.94
N SER A 68 34.75 1.71 -15.83
CA SER A 68 35.62 1.30 -14.72
C SER A 68 34.82 0.63 -13.60
N LYS A 69 35.30 -0.54 -13.16
CA LYS A 69 34.88 -1.36 -12.01
C LYS A 69 33.78 -2.40 -12.25
N LYS A 70 34.05 -3.31 -13.19
CA LYS A 70 33.94 -4.74 -12.88
C LYS A 70 35.04 -5.07 -11.87
N GLU A 71 34.64 -5.58 -10.71
CA GLU A 71 35.35 -6.49 -9.80
C GLU A 71 34.95 -6.19 -8.35
N GLN A 72 33.83 -6.79 -7.95
CA GLN A 72 33.69 -7.53 -6.70
C GLN A 72 32.32 -8.22 -6.73
N LYS A 73 32.36 -9.50 -7.11
CA LYS A 73 31.29 -10.46 -6.86
C LYS A 73 31.32 -10.75 -5.37
N ASP A 74 30.27 -10.38 -4.67
CA ASP A 74 29.85 -11.09 -3.46
C ASP A 74 28.37 -11.45 -3.60
N ASN A 75 28.09 -12.71 -3.29
CA ASN A 75 26.80 -13.37 -3.41
C ASN A 75 25.70 -12.63 -2.64
N LYS A 76 24.90 -11.86 -3.38
CA LYS A 76 23.49 -11.64 -3.04
C LYS A 76 22.67 -12.09 -4.24
N GLN A 77 21.97 -13.22 -4.11
CA GLN A 77 20.95 -13.62 -5.06
C GLN A 77 19.97 -12.46 -5.22
N LYS A 78 19.89 -11.94 -6.45
CA LYS A 78 18.81 -11.05 -6.86
C LYS A 78 17.51 -11.85 -6.83
N PRO A 79 16.39 -11.32 -6.31
CA PRO A 79 15.08 -11.78 -6.74
C PRO A 79 14.92 -11.35 -8.20
N ASP A 80 14.99 -12.32 -9.12
CA ASP A 80 14.99 -12.07 -10.55
C ASP A 80 13.55 -12.08 -11.10
N ASN A 81 12.84 -10.98 -10.85
CA ASN A 81 11.52 -10.74 -11.44
C ASN A 81 11.57 -10.71 -12.98
N ASP A 82 12.75 -10.58 -13.60
CA ASP A 82 12.92 -10.48 -15.05
C ASP A 82 12.57 -11.79 -15.79
N ALA A 83 12.54 -12.94 -15.07
CA ALA A 83 12.11 -14.22 -15.64
C ALA A 83 10.58 -14.37 -15.74
N ILE A 84 9.80 -13.44 -15.19
CA ILE A 84 8.34 -13.54 -15.10
C ILE A 84 7.69 -12.92 -16.34
N ILE A 85 7.05 -13.76 -17.16
CA ILE A 85 6.38 -13.36 -18.39
C ILE A 85 5.02 -12.74 -18.07
N ARG A 86 4.85 -11.45 -18.36
CA ARG A 86 3.60 -10.70 -18.10
C ARG A 86 2.61 -10.72 -19.26
N ASP A 87 3.11 -10.84 -20.48
CA ASP A 87 2.24 -10.96 -21.65
C ASP A 87 1.62 -12.35 -21.68
N TYR A 88 0.33 -12.43 -21.39
CA TYR A 88 -0.41 -13.69 -21.29
C TYR A 88 -0.47 -14.45 -22.61
N LYS A 89 -0.30 -13.75 -23.74
CA LYS A 89 -0.22 -14.37 -25.07
C LYS A 89 1.02 -15.26 -25.25
N LEU A 90 2.02 -15.07 -24.40
CA LEU A 90 3.25 -15.86 -24.39
C LEU A 90 3.18 -17.04 -23.42
N TRP A 91 2.07 -17.20 -22.69
CA TRP A 91 1.91 -18.28 -21.72
C TRP A 91 1.62 -19.60 -22.44
N LYS A 92 2.43 -20.62 -22.15
CA LYS A 92 2.29 -21.96 -22.72
C LYS A 92 1.58 -22.87 -21.73
N LEU A 93 0.30 -22.62 -21.55
CA LEU A 93 -0.53 -23.31 -20.56
C LEU A 93 -0.86 -24.74 -20.99
N ASN A 94 -0.98 -25.64 -20.00
CA ASN A 94 -1.43 -27.02 -20.16
C ASN A 94 -2.10 -27.49 -18.86
N ASN A 95 -2.59 -28.74 -18.84
CA ASN A 95 -3.32 -29.28 -17.68
C ASN A 95 -2.44 -29.47 -16.43
N GLU A 96 -1.12 -29.47 -16.58
CA GLU A 96 -0.16 -29.52 -15.48
C GLU A 96 0.23 -28.12 -14.99
N THR A 97 -0.24 -27.05 -15.65
CA THR A 97 0.03 -25.70 -15.20
C THR A 97 -0.64 -25.47 -13.85
N VAL A 98 0.13 -24.89 -12.92
CA VAL A 98 -0.36 -24.55 -11.59
C VAL A 98 -0.36 -23.04 -11.38
N VAL A 99 -1.28 -22.57 -10.54
CA VAL A 99 -1.36 -21.19 -10.06
C VAL A 99 -0.82 -21.18 -8.63
N LYS A 100 0.20 -20.35 -8.39
CA LYS A 100 0.76 -20.14 -7.05
C LYS A 100 0.30 -18.82 -6.46
N TYR A 101 -0.28 -18.91 -5.27
CA TYR A 101 -0.75 -17.77 -4.51
C TYR A 101 -0.65 -18.08 -3.00
N TRP A 102 0.04 -17.22 -2.24
CA TRP A 102 0.21 -17.35 -0.78
C TRP A 102 0.76 -18.71 -0.32
N GLY A 103 1.75 -19.22 -1.05
CA GLY A 103 2.35 -20.54 -0.81
C GLY A 103 1.46 -21.71 -1.22
N ASN A 104 0.17 -21.49 -1.48
CA ASN A 104 -0.73 -22.51 -1.97
C ASN A 104 -0.48 -22.75 -3.46
N THR A 105 -0.70 -23.98 -3.88
CA THR A 105 -0.59 -24.41 -5.27
C THR A 105 -1.95 -24.92 -5.70
N HIS A 106 -2.53 -24.25 -6.70
CA HIS A 106 -3.81 -24.58 -7.30
C HIS A 106 -3.58 -25.15 -8.68
N ALA A 107 -4.27 -26.23 -9.04
CA ALA A 107 -4.24 -26.69 -10.41
C ALA A 107 -5.02 -25.71 -11.30
N LEU A 108 -4.54 -25.40 -12.50
CA LEU A 108 -5.27 -24.49 -13.40
C LEU A 108 -6.67 -25.00 -13.73
N ILE A 109 -6.86 -26.32 -13.70
CA ILE A 109 -8.14 -27.00 -13.90
C ILE A 109 -9.20 -26.70 -12.82
N GLU A 110 -8.80 -26.18 -11.66
CA GLU A 110 -9.75 -25.69 -10.64
C GLU A 110 -10.53 -24.48 -11.15
N TYR A 111 -9.94 -23.72 -12.08
CA TYR A 111 -10.52 -22.50 -12.61
C TYR A 111 -10.98 -22.65 -14.05
N PHE A 112 -10.38 -23.53 -14.87
CA PHE A 112 -10.70 -23.70 -16.30
C PHE A 112 -10.94 -25.16 -16.65
N SER A 113 -11.84 -25.45 -17.60
CA SER A 113 -11.99 -26.83 -18.07
C SER A 113 -10.75 -27.30 -18.84
N GLU A 114 -10.50 -28.60 -18.90
CA GLU A 114 -9.41 -29.16 -19.72
C GLU A 114 -9.54 -28.76 -21.20
N GLU A 115 -10.77 -28.64 -21.69
CA GLU A 115 -11.06 -28.20 -23.06
C GLU A 115 -10.67 -26.73 -23.28
N GLU A 116 -10.97 -25.85 -22.31
CA GLU A 116 -10.55 -24.44 -22.34
C GLU A 116 -9.01 -24.32 -22.36
N ILE A 117 -8.31 -25.15 -21.57
CA ILE A 117 -6.85 -25.12 -21.48
C ILE A 117 -6.21 -25.65 -22.76
N LEU A 118 -6.65 -26.82 -23.26
CA LEU A 118 -6.10 -27.46 -24.45
C LEU A 118 -6.30 -26.62 -25.72
N ASN A 119 -7.38 -25.85 -25.76
CA ASN A 119 -7.74 -25.00 -26.90
C ASN A 119 -7.45 -23.52 -26.67
N ASN A 120 -6.69 -23.17 -25.63
CA ASN A 120 -6.35 -21.78 -25.33
C ASN A 120 -5.78 -21.05 -26.55
N GLY A 121 -6.41 -19.92 -26.94
CA GLY A 121 -5.99 -19.09 -28.06
C GLY A 121 -6.40 -19.59 -29.46
N LYS A 122 -7.22 -20.65 -29.57
CA LYS A 122 -7.81 -21.09 -30.85
C LYS A 122 -9.04 -20.23 -31.23
N PRO A 123 -9.42 -20.15 -32.52
CA PRO A 123 -10.47 -19.23 -33.00
C PRO A 123 -11.83 -19.36 -32.29
N ASP A 124 -12.21 -20.58 -31.90
CA ASP A 124 -13.49 -20.87 -31.25
C ASP A 124 -13.41 -20.85 -29.71
N PHE A 125 -12.23 -20.61 -29.15
CA PHE A 125 -11.97 -20.67 -27.72
C PHE A 125 -11.41 -19.35 -27.20
N MET A 126 -12.02 -18.85 -26.12
CA MET A 126 -11.59 -17.62 -25.50
C MET A 126 -10.21 -17.80 -24.86
N GLU A 127 -9.28 -16.89 -25.17
CA GLU A 127 -7.93 -16.88 -24.61
C GLU A 127 -7.95 -16.72 -23.09
N ILE A 128 -7.17 -17.56 -22.39
CA ILE A 128 -6.98 -17.51 -20.94
C ILE A 128 -6.03 -16.35 -20.64
N SER A 129 -6.61 -15.20 -20.31
CA SER A 129 -5.86 -14.03 -19.86
C SER A 129 -5.64 -14.04 -18.34
N GLY A 130 -4.63 -13.30 -17.88
CA GLY A 130 -4.41 -13.09 -16.44
C GLY A 130 -5.62 -12.49 -15.74
N GLU A 131 -6.34 -11.57 -16.38
CA GLU A 131 -7.55 -10.96 -15.81
C GLU A 131 -8.69 -11.97 -15.66
N LYS A 132 -8.86 -12.87 -16.64
CA LYS A 132 -9.91 -13.91 -16.57
C LYS A 132 -9.61 -14.91 -15.44
N LEU A 133 -8.36 -15.31 -15.28
CA LEU A 133 -7.96 -16.15 -14.16
C LEU A 133 -8.18 -15.43 -12.82
N ARG A 134 -7.77 -14.15 -12.73
CA ARG A 134 -7.98 -13.32 -11.53
C ARG A 134 -9.45 -13.28 -11.12
N GLU A 135 -10.35 -13.01 -12.07
CA GLU A 135 -11.79 -12.96 -11.84
C GLU A 135 -12.33 -14.31 -11.33
N ARG A 136 -11.89 -15.44 -11.91
CA ARG A 136 -12.29 -16.77 -11.44
C ARG A 136 -11.77 -17.07 -10.03
N MET A 137 -10.55 -16.63 -9.69
CA MET A 137 -10.01 -16.77 -8.34
C MET A 137 -10.77 -15.91 -7.33
N GLU A 138 -11.05 -14.64 -7.66
CA GLU A 138 -11.87 -13.73 -6.83
C GLU A 138 -13.23 -14.37 -6.52
N ASN A 139 -13.93 -14.86 -7.55
CA ASN A 139 -15.22 -15.54 -7.40
C ASN A 139 -15.15 -16.87 -6.61
N SER A 140 -13.95 -17.44 -6.45
CA SER A 140 -13.70 -18.65 -5.67
C SER A 140 -13.37 -18.37 -4.20
N GLY A 141 -13.42 -17.10 -3.77
CA GLY A 141 -13.26 -16.67 -2.38
C GLY A 141 -11.92 -15.98 -2.06
N TYR A 142 -11.13 -15.63 -3.08
CA TYR A 142 -9.93 -14.79 -2.93
C TYR A 142 -10.26 -13.32 -3.14
N ASP A 143 -11.08 -12.77 -2.24
CA ASP A 143 -11.72 -11.46 -2.45
C ASP A 143 -10.74 -10.28 -2.55
N GLU A 144 -9.48 -10.45 -2.11
CA GLU A 144 -8.42 -9.44 -2.26
C GLU A 144 -7.77 -9.38 -3.65
N LEU A 145 -8.05 -10.36 -4.53
CA LEU A 145 -7.52 -10.40 -5.89
C LEU A 145 -8.29 -9.45 -6.82
N VAL A 146 -8.42 -8.19 -6.44
CA VAL A 146 -9.29 -7.24 -7.11
C VAL A 146 -8.69 -6.71 -8.42
N LYS A 147 -9.55 -6.43 -9.40
CA LYS A 147 -9.16 -5.90 -10.71
C LYS A 147 -8.28 -4.65 -10.60
N GLY A 148 -7.18 -4.63 -11.34
CA GLY A 148 -6.23 -3.51 -11.36
C GLY A 148 -5.16 -3.58 -10.26
N HIS A 149 -5.39 -4.39 -9.23
CA HIS A 149 -4.49 -4.65 -8.11
C HIS A 149 -3.85 -6.01 -8.14
N VAL A 150 -3.85 -6.70 -9.27
CA VAL A 150 -3.22 -8.02 -9.36
C VAL A 150 -2.29 -8.03 -10.56
N ILE A 151 -1.03 -8.39 -10.29
CA ILE A 151 -0.05 -8.69 -11.31
C ILE A 151 0.00 -10.21 -11.49
N MET A 152 -0.53 -10.66 -12.62
CA MET A 152 -0.35 -12.03 -13.06
C MET A 152 0.96 -12.17 -13.83
N GLY A 153 1.62 -13.32 -13.69
CA GLY A 153 2.86 -13.61 -14.38
C GLY A 153 3.01 -15.10 -14.63
N TYR A 154 3.88 -15.48 -15.55
CA TYR A 154 4.13 -16.88 -15.86
C TYR A 154 5.63 -17.18 -15.84
N ILE A 155 6.01 -18.18 -15.07
CA ILE A 155 7.36 -18.74 -15.02
C ILE A 155 7.37 -19.99 -15.89
N LYS A 156 7.76 -19.82 -17.15
CA LYS A 156 7.72 -20.87 -18.17
C LYS A 156 8.44 -22.15 -17.77
N ASP A 157 9.65 -22.02 -17.24
CA ASP A 157 10.49 -23.18 -16.92
C ASP A 157 9.94 -24.01 -15.75
N LYS A 158 9.08 -23.42 -14.94
CA LYS A 158 8.41 -24.11 -13.83
C LYS A 158 6.96 -24.48 -14.14
N ASN A 159 6.43 -24.01 -15.27
CA ASN A 159 5.01 -24.09 -15.62
C ASN A 159 4.08 -23.54 -14.52
N ILE A 160 4.44 -22.38 -13.96
CA ILE A 160 3.71 -21.73 -12.84
C ILE A 160 3.16 -20.39 -13.28
N ILE A 161 1.89 -20.13 -13.01
CA ILE A 161 1.31 -18.79 -12.97
C ILE A 161 1.49 -18.20 -11.58
N THR A 162 2.08 -17.01 -11.49
CA THR A 162 2.28 -16.26 -10.25
C THR A 162 1.18 -15.24 -10.08
N VAL A 163 0.59 -15.18 -8.88
CA VAL A 163 -0.41 -14.18 -8.51
C VAL A 163 0.18 -13.27 -7.43
N SER A 164 0.13 -11.96 -7.64
CA SER A 164 0.60 -10.99 -6.65
C SER A 164 -0.27 -9.74 -6.67
N ILE A 165 -0.51 -9.16 -5.51
CA ILE A 165 -1.19 -7.90 -5.31
C ILE A 165 -0.28 -6.75 -5.78
N ASP A 166 -0.69 -6.04 -6.83
CA ASP A 166 -0.14 -4.75 -7.27
C ASP A 166 -0.66 -3.63 -6.37
N MET A 167 0.22 -2.70 -6.08
CA MET A 167 0.00 -1.60 -5.14
C MET A 167 -0.67 -0.39 -5.82
N LYS A 168 -1.47 -0.63 -6.87
CA LYS A 168 -2.16 0.40 -7.66
C LYS A 168 -3.68 0.23 -7.66
N LYS A 169 -4.37 1.19 -7.04
CA LYS A 169 -5.81 1.57 -7.07
C LYS A 169 -6.92 0.54 -7.45
N LYS A 170 -7.88 0.48 -6.51
CA LYS A 170 -9.25 -0.08 -6.36
C LYS A 170 -9.55 -1.57 -6.06
N GLY A 171 -10.18 -1.87 -4.90
CA GLY A 171 -11.56 -2.42 -4.82
C GLY A 171 -11.94 -3.32 -3.61
N ASN A 172 -13.23 -3.61 -3.46
CA ASN A 172 -13.95 -3.96 -2.22
C ASN A 172 -13.97 -5.47 -1.86
N SER A 173 -13.93 -5.82 -0.55
CA SER A 173 -14.37 -7.15 -0.06
C SER A 173 -15.00 -7.13 1.33
N THR A 174 -15.74 -8.20 1.64
CA THR A 174 -16.63 -8.30 2.81
C THR A 174 -16.14 -9.27 3.90
N LYS A 175 -15.01 -9.98 3.70
CA LYS A 175 -14.53 -11.02 4.63
C LYS A 175 -13.08 -10.80 5.09
N ILE A 176 -12.94 -10.05 6.18
CA ILE A 176 -11.70 -10.01 6.95
C ILE A 176 -11.52 -11.37 7.62
N THR A 177 -10.48 -12.12 7.25
CA THR A 177 -9.94 -13.18 8.12
C THR A 177 -8.65 -12.67 8.72
N PRO A 178 -8.66 -12.14 9.95
CA PRO A 178 -7.43 -11.71 10.55
C PRO A 178 -6.78 -12.86 11.32
N PHE A 179 -5.61 -13.28 10.86
CA PHE A 179 -4.60 -13.85 11.74
C PHE A 179 -4.00 -12.67 12.51
N PHE A 180 -4.43 -12.49 13.75
CA PHE A 180 -3.95 -11.48 14.70
C PHE A 180 -3.76 -12.10 16.08
N PRO A 181 -2.92 -11.51 16.94
CA PRO A 181 -2.18 -10.26 16.72
C PRO A 181 -0.81 -10.42 16.04
N ILE A 182 -0.39 -9.43 15.25
CA ILE A 182 0.97 -9.33 14.70
C ILE A 182 1.94 -9.05 15.86
N PRO A 183 3.09 -9.77 15.96
CA PRO A 183 4.07 -9.52 17.01
C PRO A 183 4.54 -8.07 17.07
N GLN A 184 4.59 -7.51 18.27
CA GLN A 184 4.94 -6.11 18.51
C GLN A 184 6.30 -5.69 17.93
N TYR A 185 7.26 -6.62 17.87
CA TYR A 185 8.59 -6.31 17.33
C TYR A 185 8.54 -5.85 15.87
N ILE A 186 7.51 -6.23 15.10
CA ILE A 186 7.31 -5.80 13.71
C ILE A 186 7.08 -4.28 13.67
N LEU A 187 6.16 -3.77 14.51
CA LEU A 187 5.88 -2.35 14.62
C LEU A 187 7.10 -1.58 15.14
N GLN A 188 7.79 -2.13 16.15
CA GLN A 188 9.02 -1.54 16.67
C GLN A 188 10.10 -1.42 15.58
N THR A 189 10.35 -2.51 14.84
CA THR A 189 11.33 -2.56 13.75
C THR A 189 11.01 -1.49 12.71
N PHE A 190 9.74 -1.34 12.32
CA PHE A 190 9.33 -0.29 11.40
C PHE A 190 9.64 1.11 11.95
N ILE A 191 9.23 1.41 13.19
CA ILE A 191 9.43 2.72 13.82
C ILE A 191 10.92 3.07 13.89
N GLU A 192 11.77 2.11 14.24
CA GLU A 192 13.24 2.30 14.30
C GLU A 192 13.80 2.75 12.95
N HIS A 193 13.40 2.08 11.86
CA HIS A 193 13.83 2.44 10.51
C HIS A 193 13.23 3.78 10.08
N ALA A 194 11.93 3.97 10.30
CA ALA A 194 11.22 5.19 9.91
C ALA A 194 11.77 6.44 10.62
N LYS A 195 12.21 6.33 11.88
CA LYS A 195 12.87 7.43 12.61
C LYS A 195 14.13 7.92 11.89
N PHE A 196 14.94 7.02 11.31
CA PHE A 196 16.11 7.41 10.53
C PHE A 196 15.71 8.23 9.28
N TYR A 197 14.71 7.77 8.53
CA TYR A 197 14.24 8.48 7.33
C TYR A 197 13.55 9.81 7.66
N ALA A 198 12.86 9.88 8.80
CA ALA A 198 12.24 11.12 9.28
C ALA A 198 13.25 12.25 9.53
N THR A 199 14.51 11.94 9.91
CA THR A 199 15.58 12.96 10.04
C THR A 199 15.90 13.67 8.72
N LYS A 200 15.51 13.08 7.59
CA LYS A 200 15.70 13.59 6.24
C LYS A 200 14.39 14.06 5.61
N GLU A 201 13.30 14.11 6.39
CA GLU A 201 11.94 14.41 5.93
C GLU A 201 11.50 13.48 4.78
N LEU A 202 11.80 12.20 4.90
CA LEU A 202 11.41 11.19 3.91
C LEU A 202 10.40 10.21 4.52
N GLU A 203 9.43 9.81 3.72
CA GLU A 203 8.57 8.67 4.02
C GLU A 203 9.33 7.35 3.80
N LEU A 204 8.83 6.29 4.44
CA LEU A 204 9.32 4.93 4.34
C LEU A 204 8.12 3.99 4.29
N HIS A 205 8.22 2.92 3.52
CA HIS A 205 7.22 1.87 3.42
C HIS A 205 7.81 0.51 3.81
N ALA A 206 7.00 -0.32 4.46
CA ALA A 206 7.25 -1.74 4.63
C ALA A 206 5.97 -2.54 4.43
N GLU A 207 6.17 -3.81 4.14
CA GLU A 207 5.13 -4.81 3.97
C GLU A 207 5.33 -5.89 5.03
N VAL A 208 4.24 -6.43 5.56
CA VAL A 208 4.27 -7.55 6.49
C VAL A 208 3.62 -8.76 5.83
N TYR A 209 4.38 -9.85 5.82
CA TYR A 209 4.02 -11.12 5.23
C TYR A 209 3.75 -12.16 6.31
N LEU A 210 2.79 -13.03 6.08
CA LEU A 210 2.49 -14.21 6.89
C LEU A 210 2.80 -15.46 6.08
N ASP A 211 3.67 -16.33 6.60
CA ASP A 211 3.95 -17.61 5.97
C ASP A 211 2.93 -18.70 6.35
N GLN A 212 3.05 -19.87 5.74
CA GLN A 212 2.17 -21.02 6.00
C GLN A 212 2.31 -21.61 7.42
N ASN A 213 3.39 -21.28 8.13
CA ASN A 213 3.63 -21.72 9.50
C ASN A 213 3.06 -20.73 10.54
N GLY A 214 2.41 -19.65 10.09
CA GLY A 214 1.88 -18.61 10.97
C GLY A 214 2.95 -17.61 11.45
N CYS A 215 4.12 -17.58 10.80
CA CYS A 215 5.20 -16.65 11.15
C CYS A 215 5.10 -15.35 10.34
N TYR A 216 5.21 -14.22 11.03
CA TYR A 216 5.23 -12.90 10.40
C TYR A 216 6.65 -12.48 10.04
N GLU A 217 6.79 -11.81 8.89
CA GLU A 217 8.03 -11.19 8.43
C GLU A 217 7.77 -9.77 7.95
N ILE A 218 8.57 -8.81 8.40
CA ILE A 218 8.58 -7.43 7.87
C ILE A 218 9.63 -7.31 6.76
N VAL A 219 9.22 -6.76 5.63
CA VAL A 219 10.07 -6.55 4.46
C VAL A 219 10.03 -5.08 4.06
N PHE A 220 11.20 -4.50 3.82
CA PHE A 220 11.34 -3.17 3.24
C PHE A 220 11.63 -3.34 1.73
N PRO A 221 10.62 -3.28 0.85
CA PRO A 221 10.84 -3.48 -0.57
C PRO A 221 11.72 -2.36 -1.14
N LYS A 222 12.30 -2.60 -2.32
CA LYS A 222 12.89 -1.52 -3.11
C LYS A 222 11.82 -0.46 -3.32
N GLN A 223 12.16 0.79 -3.07
CA GLN A 223 11.18 1.86 -3.06
C GLN A 223 11.82 3.19 -3.44
N LYS A 224 11.03 4.02 -4.12
CA LYS A 224 11.35 5.44 -4.33
C LYS A 224 10.59 6.22 -3.27
N VAL A 225 11.29 7.08 -2.54
CA VAL A 225 10.73 7.84 -1.43
C VAL A 225 10.94 9.32 -1.66
N ASN A 226 10.00 10.12 -1.18
CA ASN A 226 10.21 11.53 -0.96
C ASN A 226 9.47 11.96 0.31
N LYS A 227 9.24 13.28 0.46
CA LYS A 227 8.58 13.88 1.60
C LYS A 227 7.09 13.53 1.76
N TYR A 228 6.39 13.23 0.67
CA TYR A 228 4.91 13.12 0.66
C TYR A 228 4.39 11.84 0.02
N TRP A 229 5.28 11.01 -0.50
CA TRP A 229 4.91 9.73 -1.06
C TRP A 229 6.07 8.74 -1.01
N VAL A 230 5.67 7.49 -0.99
CA VAL A 230 6.51 6.32 -1.17
C VAL A 230 5.94 5.44 -2.28
N LYS A 231 6.81 4.98 -3.16
CA LYS A 231 6.46 4.08 -4.27
C LYS A 231 7.30 2.80 -4.16
N PRO A 232 6.80 1.79 -3.45
CA PRO A 232 7.41 0.46 -3.39
C PRO A 232 7.31 -0.28 -4.73
N GLU A 233 8.27 -1.17 -4.97
CA GLU A 233 8.27 -2.18 -6.03
C GLU A 233 7.71 -3.48 -5.46
N THR A 234 6.72 -4.08 -6.13
CA THR A 234 6.11 -5.35 -5.70
C THR A 234 7.10 -6.52 -5.82
N ASP A 235 7.29 -7.26 -4.73
CA ASP A 235 8.04 -8.52 -4.73
C ASP A 235 7.09 -9.69 -5.01
N ILE A 236 7.04 -10.10 -6.28
CA ILE A 236 6.14 -11.17 -6.75
C ILE A 236 6.52 -12.51 -6.19
N LEU A 237 7.82 -12.77 -6.03
CA LEU A 237 8.30 -14.04 -5.52
C LEU A 237 7.94 -14.19 -4.03
N MET A 238 8.07 -13.10 -3.26
CA MET A 238 7.62 -13.08 -1.86
C MET A 238 6.12 -13.36 -1.75
N GLN A 239 5.28 -12.69 -2.54
CA GLN A 239 3.82 -12.88 -2.52
C GLN A 239 3.35 -14.23 -3.06
N MET A 240 4.17 -14.87 -3.89
CA MET A 240 3.92 -16.22 -4.35
C MET A 240 4.08 -17.24 -3.21
N GLU A 241 4.96 -16.97 -2.24
CA GLU A 241 5.27 -17.85 -1.11
C GLU A 241 4.53 -17.50 0.18
N LYS A 242 4.22 -16.21 0.39
CA LYS A 242 3.67 -15.69 1.64
C LYS A 242 2.50 -14.76 1.39
N ARG A 243 1.61 -14.67 2.37
CA ARG A 243 0.45 -13.79 2.33
C ARG A 243 0.82 -12.39 2.78
N LEU A 244 0.60 -11.38 1.94
CA LEU A 244 0.65 -9.98 2.36
C LEU A 244 -0.55 -9.71 3.28
N VAL A 245 -0.29 -9.26 4.51
CA VAL A 245 -1.35 -9.02 5.53
C VAL A 245 -1.44 -7.58 5.98
N LEU A 246 -0.34 -6.83 5.90
CA LEU A 246 -0.29 -5.45 6.36
C LEU A 246 0.70 -4.63 5.54
N GLN A 247 0.31 -3.40 5.23
CA GLN A 247 1.16 -2.37 4.68
C GLN A 247 1.33 -1.26 5.71
N ILE A 248 2.56 -0.80 5.89
CA ILE A 248 2.88 0.26 6.83
C ILE A 248 3.75 1.32 6.17
N HIS A 249 3.35 2.58 6.26
CA HIS A 249 4.20 3.69 5.85
C HIS A 249 4.28 4.78 6.91
N SER A 250 5.26 5.67 6.75
CA SER A 250 5.50 6.76 7.68
C SER A 250 5.25 8.12 7.06
N HIS A 251 4.61 9.02 7.80
CA HIS A 251 4.48 10.44 7.46
C HIS A 251 5.59 11.30 8.09
N HIS A 252 6.77 10.73 8.37
CA HIS A 252 7.88 11.40 9.06
C HIS A 252 7.44 12.21 10.30
N ASN A 253 7.68 13.52 10.31
CA ASN A 253 7.23 14.47 11.33
C ASN A 253 5.76 14.92 11.24
N MET A 254 5.03 14.62 10.17
CA MET A 254 3.61 14.97 9.99
C MET A 254 2.71 14.01 10.78
N SER A 255 1.42 14.33 10.87
CA SER A 255 0.43 13.44 11.50
C SER A 255 0.26 12.15 10.71
N GLU A 256 -0.02 11.07 11.41
CA GLU A 256 -0.54 9.77 11.00
C GLU A 256 -1.89 9.80 10.27
N ILE A 257 -2.50 10.98 10.12
CA ILE A 257 -3.78 11.13 9.45
C ILE A 257 -3.58 10.83 7.95
N PRO A 258 -4.38 9.91 7.38
CA PRO A 258 -4.28 9.59 5.97
C PRO A 258 -4.54 10.78 5.05
N SER A 259 -3.72 10.92 4.02
CA SER A 259 -3.89 11.89 2.95
C SER A 259 -4.90 11.43 1.89
N VAL A 260 -5.24 12.34 0.96
CA VAL A 260 -6.03 11.99 -0.23
C VAL A 260 -5.34 10.91 -1.07
N LEU A 261 -4.01 10.94 -1.16
CA LEU A 261 -3.26 9.93 -1.92
C LEU A 261 -3.35 8.56 -1.25
N ASP A 262 -3.24 8.51 0.08
CA ASP A 262 -3.39 7.28 0.86
C ASP A 262 -4.79 6.70 0.66
N ASN A 263 -5.83 7.52 0.80
CA ASN A 263 -7.21 7.10 0.57
C ASN A 263 -7.44 6.53 -0.84
N GLN A 264 -6.71 7.01 -1.84
CA GLN A 264 -6.83 6.50 -3.20
C GLN A 264 -6.08 5.19 -3.44
N ASN A 265 -5.02 4.93 -2.68
CA ASN A 265 -4.14 3.77 -2.90
C ASN A 265 -4.46 2.60 -1.97
N GLU A 266 -4.90 2.88 -0.74
CA GLU A 266 -5.14 1.92 0.33
C GLU A 266 -6.55 1.33 0.25
N VAL A 267 -6.83 0.69 -0.88
CA VAL A 267 -8.19 0.25 -1.23
C VAL A 267 -8.24 -1.23 -1.63
N VAL A 268 -7.15 -1.97 -1.40
CA VAL A 268 -7.15 -3.45 -1.46
C VAL A 268 -7.77 -3.95 -0.16
N PRO A 269 -8.74 -4.87 -0.22
CA PRO A 269 -9.39 -5.37 0.97
C PRO A 269 -8.56 -6.51 1.58
N ASN A 270 -8.90 -6.94 2.80
CA ASN A 270 -8.13 -7.95 3.55
C ASN A 270 -6.65 -7.59 3.83
N ILE A 271 -6.27 -6.33 3.63
CA ILE A 271 -4.98 -5.76 4.02
C ILE A 271 -5.22 -4.70 5.08
N ILE A 272 -4.40 -4.71 6.14
CA ILE A 272 -4.35 -3.61 7.10
C ILE A 272 -3.39 -2.54 6.60
N TYR A 273 -3.81 -1.30 6.67
CA TYR A 273 -2.96 -0.13 6.41
C TYR A 273 -2.63 0.54 7.73
N VAL A 274 -1.35 0.77 7.96
CA VAL A 274 -0.83 1.46 9.14
C VAL A 274 -0.03 2.68 8.71
N ILE A 275 -0.32 3.81 9.34
CA ILE A 275 0.42 5.05 9.14
C ILE A 275 1.08 5.43 10.45
N VAL A 276 2.39 5.64 10.43
CA VAL A 276 3.16 6.14 11.58
C VAL A 276 3.58 7.57 11.34
N GLY A 277 3.05 8.48 12.16
CA GLY A 277 3.37 9.90 12.12
C GLY A 277 4.09 10.39 13.37
N ARG A 278 4.48 11.66 13.33
CA ARG A 278 5.10 12.41 14.43
C ARG A 278 6.33 11.70 15.01
N LEU A 279 7.19 11.19 14.13
CA LEU A 279 8.38 10.39 14.49
C LEU A 279 9.47 11.17 15.26
N HIS A 280 9.37 12.49 15.32
CA HIS A 280 10.18 13.33 16.22
C HIS A 280 9.84 13.14 17.71
N ARG A 281 8.68 12.57 18.04
CA ARG A 281 8.25 12.32 19.41
C ARG A 281 8.90 11.07 20.00
N TYR A 282 8.91 10.98 21.32
CA TYR A 282 9.35 9.77 22.02
C TYR A 282 8.47 8.58 21.61
N PHE A 283 7.14 8.73 21.78
CA PHE A 283 6.13 7.84 21.21
C PHE A 283 5.52 8.46 19.95
N PRO A 284 5.66 7.82 18.77
CA PRO A 284 5.02 8.30 17.55
C PRO A 284 3.50 8.13 17.63
N SER A 285 2.79 8.81 16.74
CA SER A 285 1.36 8.61 16.55
C SER A 285 1.14 7.54 15.49
N ILE A 286 0.15 6.66 15.70
CA ILE A 286 -0.08 5.51 14.85
C ILE A 286 -1.57 5.44 14.53
N HIS A 287 -1.90 5.31 13.26
CA HIS A 287 -3.25 5.08 12.77
C HIS A 287 -3.28 3.75 12.03
N ALA A 288 -4.32 2.94 12.27
CA ALA A 288 -4.56 1.71 11.54
C ALA A 288 -5.97 1.69 10.98
N ARG A 289 -6.12 1.14 9.77
CA ARG A 289 -7.39 1.04 9.08
C ARG A 289 -7.42 -0.12 8.11
N ILE A 290 -8.63 -0.43 7.65
CA ILE A 290 -8.89 -1.37 6.56
C ILE A 290 -9.78 -0.70 5.53
N TYR A 291 -9.80 -1.25 4.32
CA TYR A 291 -10.77 -0.88 3.30
C TYR A 291 -11.88 -1.92 3.24
N LYS A 292 -13.12 -1.51 3.54
CA LYS A 292 -14.30 -2.38 3.56
C LYS A 292 -15.55 -1.59 3.22
N ASP A 293 -16.43 -2.17 2.41
CA ASP A 293 -17.71 -1.57 2.01
C ASP A 293 -17.51 -0.20 1.34
N GLU A 294 -16.49 -0.12 0.47
CA GLU A 294 -16.04 1.10 -0.22
C GLU A 294 -15.54 2.24 0.69
N LEU A 295 -15.34 1.99 1.98
CA LEU A 295 -14.95 2.97 2.97
C LEU A 295 -13.69 2.54 3.74
N HIS A 296 -12.92 3.52 4.19
CA HIS A 296 -11.85 3.30 5.17
C HIS A 296 -12.45 3.22 6.57
N GLN A 297 -12.25 2.09 7.24
CA GLN A 297 -12.71 1.88 8.61
C GLN A 297 -11.49 1.82 9.53
N GLN A 298 -11.45 2.68 10.54
CA GLN A 298 -10.40 2.67 11.54
C GLN A 298 -10.43 1.36 12.33
N VAL A 299 -9.24 0.81 12.61
CA VAL A 299 -9.07 -0.40 13.40
C VAL A 299 -8.29 -0.06 14.67
N ASP A 300 -8.73 -0.63 15.78
CA ASP A 300 -8.03 -0.55 17.06
C ASP A 300 -6.66 -1.25 16.96
N LEU A 301 -5.59 -0.54 17.31
CA LEU A 301 -4.22 -1.06 17.26
C LEU A 301 -4.01 -2.30 18.14
N THR A 302 -4.75 -2.44 19.24
CA THR A 302 -4.68 -3.62 20.12
C THR A 302 -5.21 -4.89 19.45
N LYS A 303 -6.00 -4.74 18.38
CA LYS A 303 -6.48 -5.84 17.54
C LYS A 303 -5.52 -6.16 16.40
N VAL A 304 -4.59 -5.25 16.07
CA VAL A 304 -3.61 -5.41 14.98
C VAL A 304 -2.30 -5.97 15.52
N PHE A 305 -1.75 -5.32 16.54
CA PHE A 305 -0.44 -5.67 17.11
C PHE A 305 -0.59 -6.22 18.53
N ALA A 306 0.29 -7.15 18.87
CA ALA A 306 0.40 -7.67 20.23
C ALA A 306 0.84 -6.53 21.15
N SER A 307 0.34 -6.50 22.38
CA SER A 307 0.72 -5.47 23.34
C SER A 307 2.23 -5.52 23.64
N PRO A 308 2.97 -4.39 23.62
CA PRO A 308 4.32 -4.29 24.17
C PRO A 308 4.34 -4.42 25.70
N PHE A 309 3.19 -4.23 26.35
CA PHE A 309 3.07 -4.15 27.80
C PHE A 309 2.47 -5.45 28.35
N ASN A 310 3.10 -5.98 29.40
CA ASN A 310 2.51 -7.03 30.20
C ASN A 310 1.47 -6.41 31.15
N VAL A 311 0.20 -6.53 30.79
CA VAL A 311 -0.93 -6.00 31.57
C VAL A 311 -1.25 -6.83 32.81
N ASN A 312 -0.59 -7.98 33.01
CA ASN A 312 -0.72 -8.80 34.21
C ASN A 312 0.20 -8.30 35.34
N GLY A 313 0.19 -6.99 35.60
CA GLY A 313 0.85 -6.41 36.76
C GLY A 313 0.16 -6.84 38.06
N PRO A 314 0.84 -6.77 39.22
CA PRO A 314 0.25 -7.15 40.50
C PRO A 314 -0.83 -6.13 40.90
N LEU A 315 -2.07 -6.39 40.48
CA LEU A 315 -3.26 -5.62 40.90
C LEU A 315 -3.50 -5.72 42.42
N GLU A 316 -2.90 -6.72 43.08
CA GLU A 316 -3.05 -6.98 44.52
C GLU A 316 -2.57 -5.83 45.42
N GLN A 317 -1.75 -4.91 44.91
CA GLN A 317 -1.27 -3.74 45.66
C GLN A 317 -2.06 -2.45 45.40
N VAL A 318 -3.05 -2.51 44.49
CA VAL A 318 -3.82 -1.33 44.08
C VAL A 318 -5.26 -1.49 44.57
N GLU A 319 -5.63 -0.71 45.58
CA GLU A 319 -7.03 -0.59 46.01
C GLU A 319 -7.77 0.34 45.04
N VAL A 320 -8.81 -0.18 44.39
CA VAL A 320 -9.73 0.63 43.58
C VAL A 320 -10.79 1.20 44.50
N VAL A 321 -10.71 2.50 44.79
CA VAL A 321 -11.76 3.22 45.52
C VAL A 321 -12.76 3.77 44.51
N GLU A 322 -14.00 3.28 44.52
CA GLU A 322 -15.08 3.82 43.68
C GLU A 322 -15.42 5.25 44.13
N SER A 323 -15.39 6.21 43.20
CA SER A 323 -15.91 7.55 43.46
C SER A 323 -17.42 7.56 43.30
N ALA A 324 -18.16 7.85 44.38
CA ALA A 324 -19.59 8.10 44.28
C ALA A 324 -19.84 9.35 43.41
N ILE A 325 -20.48 9.17 42.27
CA ILE A 325 -21.02 10.27 41.48
C ILE A 325 -22.16 10.84 42.31
N HIS A 326 -22.00 12.04 42.88
CA HIS A 326 -23.15 12.78 43.41
C HIS A 326 -23.96 13.25 42.21
N GLU A 327 -25.12 12.61 41.99
CA GLU A 327 -26.18 13.23 41.20
C GLU A 327 -26.50 14.56 41.87
N VAL A 328 -26.21 15.65 41.17
CA VAL A 328 -26.61 16.98 41.58
C VAL A 328 -28.09 17.05 41.22
N ASP A 329 -28.96 16.84 42.21
CA ASP A 329 -30.39 17.14 42.04
C ASP A 329 -30.51 18.63 41.68
N GLU A 330 -30.95 18.90 40.44
CA GLU A 330 -31.30 20.24 39.98
C GLU A 330 -32.44 20.79 40.86
N ILE A 331 -32.24 21.99 41.42
CA ILE A 331 -33.28 22.77 42.13
C ILE A 331 -33.79 23.88 41.22
#